data_AF-A0AAP8SPU6-F1
#
_entry.id   AF-A0AAP8SPU6-F1
#
_cell.length_a   1.000
_cell.length_b   1.000
_cell.length_c   1.000
_cell.angle_alpha   90.00
_cell.angle_beta   90.00
_cell.angle_gamma   90.00
#
_symmetry.space_group_name_H-M   'P 1'
#
loop_
_entity.id
_entity.type
_entity.pdbx_description
1 polymer ?
#
loop_
_entity_poly.entity_id
_entity_poly.type
_entity_poly.pdbx_seq_one_letter_code
_entity_poly.pdbx_strand_id
1 'polypeptide(L)'
;MSNKNSMGFAVILSLDIRDYSEVQHMFRRYPRAIFGLAMPYTPESDFADILAQGEDLFISAHGSPSTIGHPTSGVRFSAAELAKWLTERVVPCNFFGNIYIAAPGANQHYINELLDALGSEFESRVHGLFDVAYSQIVPPGRNNWVRAA
;
A
#
# COMPACT_ATOMS: atom_id res chain seq x y z
N MET A 1 -0.16 16.38 -26.51
CA MET A 1 0.70 15.20 -26.32
C MET A 1 0.21 14.51 -25.06
N SER A 2 -0.52 13.40 -25.22
CA SER A 2 -1.07 12.64 -24.09
C SER A 2 0.03 11.73 -23.57
N ASN A 3 0.48 11.98 -22.35
CA ASN A 3 1.47 11.14 -21.69
C ASN A 3 0.79 9.81 -21.36
N LYS A 4 0.94 8.82 -22.24
CA LYS A 4 0.66 7.41 -21.97
C LYS A 4 1.73 6.92 -21.00
N ASN A 5 1.67 7.38 -19.75
CA ASN A 5 2.41 6.72 -18.69
C ASN A 5 1.84 5.31 -18.60
N SER A 6 2.70 4.36 -18.97
CA SER A 6 2.58 2.94 -18.73
C SER A 6 1.83 2.70 -17.42
N MET A 7 0.56 2.29 -17.51
CA MET A 7 -0.15 1.71 -16.37
C MET A 7 0.47 0.33 -16.17
N GLY A 8 1.58 0.30 -15.44
CA GLY A 8 2.12 -0.92 -14.87
C GLY A 8 1.04 -1.53 -13.99
N PHE A 9 0.96 -2.85 -14.00
CA PHE A 9 0.11 -3.57 -13.06
C PHE A 9 0.54 -3.20 -11.63
N ALA A 10 -0.40 -3.17 -10.69
CA ALA A 10 -0.15 -2.68 -9.34
C ALA A 10 -0.82 -3.59 -8.32
N VAL A 11 -0.11 -4.17 -7.36
CA VAL A 11 -0.75 -5.04 -6.37
C VAL A 11 -1.43 -4.19 -5.29
N ILE A 12 -2.67 -4.52 -4.93
CA ILE A 12 -3.35 -3.92 -3.77
C ILE A 12 -3.34 -4.89 -2.61
N LEU A 13 -2.74 -4.50 -1.50
CA LEU A 13 -2.87 -5.17 -0.21
C LEU A 13 -3.86 -4.40 0.65
N SER A 14 -4.94 -5.05 1.03
CA SER A 14 -5.88 -4.47 1.97
C SER A 14 -5.67 -5.06 3.36
N LEU A 15 -5.18 -4.23 4.27
CA LEU A 15 -5.04 -4.55 5.69
C LEU A 15 -6.35 -4.36 6.46
N ASP A 16 -7.38 -3.83 5.77
CA ASP A 16 -8.68 -3.47 6.33
C ASP A 16 -9.77 -4.51 6.04
N ILE A 17 -9.44 -5.56 5.32
CA ILE A 17 -10.41 -6.53 4.83
C ILE A 17 -10.15 -7.89 5.46
N ARG A 18 -11.23 -8.56 5.89
CA ARG A 18 -11.15 -9.83 6.64
C ARG A 18 -10.90 -11.02 5.74
N ASP A 19 -11.42 -11.00 4.51
CA ASP A 19 -11.29 -12.11 3.57
C ASP A 19 -11.40 -11.68 2.09
N TYR A 20 -11.04 -12.60 1.20
CA TYR A 20 -11.04 -12.39 -0.26
C TYR A 20 -12.39 -11.98 -0.85
N SER A 21 -13.51 -12.37 -0.24
CA SER A 21 -14.86 -12.05 -0.75
C SER A 21 -15.17 -10.56 -0.59
N GLU A 22 -14.74 -9.98 0.53
CA GLU A 22 -14.89 -8.55 0.82
C GLU A 22 -13.97 -7.70 -0.08
N VAL A 23 -12.75 -8.19 -0.36
CA VAL A 23 -11.83 -7.58 -1.33
C VAL A 23 -12.47 -7.54 -2.73
N GLN A 24 -13.00 -8.67 -3.20
CA GLN A 24 -13.67 -8.73 -4.49
C GLN A 24 -14.92 -7.84 -4.51
N HIS A 25 -15.69 -7.79 -3.43
CA HIS A 25 -16.89 -6.95 -3.35
C HIS A 25 -16.56 -5.46 -3.48
N MET A 26 -15.54 -4.99 -2.75
CA MET A 26 -15.13 -3.59 -2.75
C MET A 26 -14.44 -3.19 -4.06
N PHE A 27 -13.55 -4.04 -4.57
CA PHE A 27 -12.70 -3.67 -5.71
C PHE A 27 -13.19 -4.16 -7.08
N ARG A 28 -14.31 -4.90 -7.17
CA ARG A 28 -14.88 -5.37 -8.46
C ARG A 28 -15.12 -4.27 -9.51
N ARG A 29 -15.25 -3.01 -9.08
CA ARG A 29 -15.49 -1.86 -9.99
C ARG A 29 -14.20 -1.21 -10.49
N TYR A 30 -13.05 -1.56 -9.93
CA TYR A 30 -11.77 -1.01 -10.34
C TYR A 30 -11.20 -1.82 -11.52
N PRO A 31 -10.74 -1.16 -12.59
CA PRO A 31 -10.15 -1.89 -13.71
C PRO A 31 -8.90 -2.63 -13.25
N ARG A 32 -8.87 -3.96 -13.46
CA ARG A 32 -7.70 -4.82 -13.15
C ARG A 32 -6.41 -4.37 -13.83
N ALA A 33 -6.53 -3.66 -14.95
CA ALA A 33 -5.41 -3.10 -15.71
C ALA A 33 -4.78 -1.85 -15.04
N ILE A 34 -5.42 -1.28 -14.02
CA ILE A 34 -4.96 -0.09 -13.27
C ILE A 34 -4.61 -0.47 -11.83
N PHE A 35 -5.30 -1.48 -11.30
CA PHE A 35 -5.26 -1.92 -9.92
C PHE A 35 -5.21 -3.44 -9.96
N GLY A 36 -4.00 -3.97 -10.09
CA GLY A 36 -3.71 -5.40 -10.01
C GLY A 36 -4.17 -6.01 -8.67
N LEU A 37 -3.96 -7.32 -8.57
CA LEU A 37 -4.63 -8.22 -7.64
C LEU A 37 -4.81 -7.61 -6.24
N ALA A 38 -6.07 -7.55 -5.81
CA ALA A 38 -6.40 -7.11 -4.46
C ALA A 38 -6.37 -8.35 -3.54
N MET A 39 -5.57 -8.29 -2.47
CA MET A 39 -5.32 -9.41 -1.55
C MET A 39 -5.55 -8.96 -0.10
N PRO A 40 -6.24 -9.76 0.74
CA PRO A 40 -6.32 -9.50 2.17
C PRO A 40 -4.99 -9.85 2.85
N TYR A 41 -4.70 -9.20 3.96
CA TYR A 41 -3.59 -9.61 4.83
C TYR A 41 -3.91 -10.92 5.55
N THR A 42 -2.95 -11.86 5.54
CA THR A 42 -2.83 -12.90 6.59
C THR A 42 -1.39 -12.91 7.12
N PRO A 43 -1.14 -13.28 8.39
CA PRO A 43 0.22 -13.33 8.96
C PRO A 43 1.19 -14.23 8.18
N GLU A 44 0.67 -15.26 7.53
CA GLU A 44 1.41 -16.22 6.73
C GLU A 44 1.47 -15.84 5.23
N SER A 45 0.85 -14.73 4.83
CA SER A 45 0.84 -14.30 3.45
C SER A 45 2.23 -13.90 2.99
N ASP A 46 2.66 -14.52 1.89
CA ASP A 46 3.86 -14.18 1.15
C ASP A 46 3.44 -13.75 -0.26
N PHE A 47 3.76 -12.51 -0.61
CA PHE A 47 3.41 -11.86 -1.87
C PHE A 47 4.65 -11.58 -2.73
N ALA A 48 5.85 -11.97 -2.30
CA ALA A 48 7.09 -11.71 -3.04
C ALA A 48 7.08 -12.34 -4.43
N ASP A 49 6.35 -13.44 -4.62
CA ASP A 49 6.18 -14.13 -5.91
C ASP A 49 5.06 -13.53 -6.78
N ILE A 50 4.24 -12.63 -6.23
CA ILE A 50 3.08 -12.04 -6.90
C ILE A 50 3.38 -10.63 -7.41
N LEU A 51 4.13 -9.84 -6.63
CA LEU A 51 4.51 -8.48 -7.00
C LEU A 51 5.77 -8.51 -7.87
N ALA A 52 5.67 -8.08 -9.13
CA ALA A 52 6.87 -7.96 -9.96
C ALA A 52 7.70 -6.75 -9.53
N GLN A 53 9.02 -6.80 -9.75
CA GLN A 53 9.96 -5.77 -9.30
C GLN A 53 9.58 -4.33 -9.71
N GLY A 54 8.88 -4.16 -10.85
CA GLY A 54 8.50 -2.85 -11.38
C GLY A 54 7.05 -2.44 -11.21
N GLU A 55 6.28 -3.23 -10.49
CA GLU A 55 4.88 -2.95 -10.21
C GLU A 55 4.78 -2.05 -8.98
N ASP A 56 3.83 -1.12 -8.99
CA ASP A 56 3.57 -0.30 -7.81
C ASP A 56 2.79 -1.13 -6.77
N LEU A 57 3.11 -0.93 -5.49
CA LEU A 57 2.42 -1.53 -4.36
C LEU A 57 1.45 -0.52 -3.75
N PHE A 58 0.20 -0.93 -3.57
CA PHE A 58 -0.82 -0.15 -2.89
C PHE A 58 -1.23 -0.84 -1.61
N ILE A 59 -1.29 -0.09 -0.52
CA ILE A 59 -1.72 -0.55 0.79
C ILE A 59 -2.93 0.27 1.20
N SER A 60 -4.04 -0.40 1.47
CA SER A 60 -5.25 0.20 2.01
C SER A 60 -5.47 -0.28 3.44
N ALA A 61 -5.63 0.64 4.39
CA ALA A 61 -5.73 0.34 5.82
C ALA A 61 -6.55 1.41 6.56
N HIS A 62 -6.92 1.16 7.81
CA HIS A 62 -7.25 2.24 8.75
C HIS A 62 -5.99 2.71 9.47
N GLY A 63 -5.84 4.02 9.61
CA GLY A 63 -4.71 4.65 10.26
C GLY A 63 -4.98 5.13 11.68
N SER A 64 -3.89 5.42 12.37
CA SER A 64 -3.75 6.19 13.61
C SER A 64 -2.40 6.91 13.54
N PRO A 65 -2.07 7.85 14.43
CA PRO A 65 -0.81 8.56 14.36
C PRO A 65 0.46 7.68 14.37
N SER A 66 0.38 6.45 14.90
CA SER A 66 1.53 5.54 15.05
C SER A 66 1.37 4.16 14.42
N THR A 67 0.17 3.79 13.94
CA THR A 67 -0.08 2.47 13.35
C THR A 67 -1.10 2.49 12.23
N ILE A 68 -0.98 1.56 11.28
CA ILE A 68 -2.02 1.25 10.28
C ILE A 68 -2.46 -0.21 10.40
N GLY A 69 -3.69 -0.53 10.01
CA GLY A 69 -4.18 -1.91 9.97
C GLY A 69 -5.70 -1.98 9.91
N HIS A 70 -6.28 -3.08 10.36
CA HIS A 70 -7.73 -3.22 10.43
C HIS A 70 -8.29 -2.42 11.62
N PRO A 71 -9.43 -1.72 11.49
CA PRO A 71 -9.99 -0.86 12.54
C PRO A 71 -10.47 -1.66 13.75
N THR A 72 -10.99 -2.87 13.51
CA THR A 72 -11.55 -3.75 14.55
C THR A 72 -10.78 -5.05 14.77
N SER A 73 -9.63 -5.26 14.11
CA SER A 73 -8.82 -6.48 14.32
C SER A 73 -7.54 -6.11 15.07
N GLY A 74 -6.91 -7.09 15.71
CA GLY A 74 -5.63 -6.90 16.39
C GLY A 74 -4.45 -6.67 15.42
N VAL A 75 -4.67 -6.80 14.11
CA VAL A 75 -3.65 -6.63 13.09
C VAL A 75 -3.44 -5.14 12.84
N ARG A 76 -2.45 -4.57 13.53
CA ARG A 76 -1.96 -3.21 13.31
C ARG A 76 -0.43 -3.24 13.27
N PHE A 77 0.14 -2.38 12.44
CA PHE A 77 1.56 -2.26 12.22
C PHE A 77 2.03 -0.86 12.59
N SER A 78 3.01 -0.76 13.48
CA SER A 78 3.92 0.38 13.48
C SER A 78 4.68 0.48 12.15
N ALA A 79 5.31 1.62 11.89
CA ALA A 79 6.12 1.80 10.69
C ALA A 79 7.24 0.75 10.57
N ALA A 80 7.93 0.44 11.68
CA ALA A 80 8.98 -0.57 11.72
C ALA A 80 8.46 -2.00 11.47
N GLU A 81 7.32 -2.37 12.06
CA GLU A 81 6.71 -3.68 11.82
C GLU A 81 6.24 -3.83 10.37
N LEU A 82 5.70 -2.75 9.78
CA LEU A 82 5.32 -2.75 8.37
C LEU A 82 6.54 -2.89 7.47
N ALA A 83 7.62 -2.14 7.71
CA ALA A 83 8.87 -2.23 6.94
C ALA A 83 9.45 -3.65 6.97
N LYS A 84 9.46 -4.28 8.14
CA LYS A 84 9.92 -5.66 8.30
C LYS A 84 9.05 -6.63 7.49
N TRP A 85 7.72 -6.55 7.62
CA TRP A 85 6.83 -7.41 6.87
C TRP A 85 6.97 -7.21 5.35
N LEU A 86 7.10 -5.96 4.91
CA LEU A 86 7.29 -5.64 3.50
C LEU A 86 8.55 -6.32 2.95
N THR A 87 9.68 -6.15 3.62
CA THR A 87 10.98 -6.68 3.18
C THR A 87 11.10 -8.20 3.29
N GLU A 88 10.43 -8.82 4.27
CA GLU A 88 10.48 -10.28 4.45
C GLU A 88 9.47 -11.04 3.58
N ARG A 89 8.34 -10.42 3.22
CA ARG A 89 7.16 -11.15 2.70
C ARG A 89 6.45 -10.51 1.52
N VAL A 90 6.74 -9.26 1.14
CA VAL A 90 5.92 -8.56 0.14
C VAL A 90 6.73 -8.11 -1.05
N VAL A 91 7.79 -7.34 -0.82
CA VAL A 91 8.57 -6.76 -1.91
C VAL A 91 9.62 -7.76 -2.38
N PRO A 92 9.73 -8.04 -3.69
CA PRO A 92 10.80 -8.89 -4.19
C PRO A 92 12.17 -8.21 -4.02
N CYS A 93 13.23 -9.01 -4.06
CA CYS A 93 14.59 -8.46 -4.15
C CYS A 93 14.71 -7.54 -5.38
N ASN A 94 15.37 -6.38 -5.22
CA ASN A 94 15.46 -5.30 -6.22
C ASN A 94 14.12 -4.68 -6.64
N PHE A 95 13.16 -4.59 -5.72
CA PHE A 95 11.91 -3.87 -5.96
C PHE A 95 12.15 -2.38 -6.27
N PHE A 96 11.70 -1.93 -7.44
CA PHE A 96 11.85 -0.56 -7.96
C PHE A 96 10.52 0.18 -8.15
N GLY A 97 9.39 -0.46 -7.85
CA GLY A 97 8.08 0.20 -7.81
C GLY A 97 7.94 1.21 -6.65
N ASN A 98 6.84 1.96 -6.67
CA ASN A 98 6.46 2.85 -5.59
C ASN A 98 5.56 2.15 -4.57
N ILE A 99 5.56 2.64 -3.33
CA ILE A 99 4.67 2.19 -2.26
C ILE A 99 3.69 3.32 -1.95
N TYR A 100 2.39 3.04 -2.14
CA TYR A 100 1.29 3.96 -1.90
C TYR A 100 0.44 3.48 -0.72
N ILE A 101 0.34 4.26 0.34
CA ILE A 101 -0.44 3.93 1.54
C ILE A 101 -1.65 4.86 1.68
N ALA A 102 -2.85 4.32 1.49
CA ALA A 102 -4.11 4.99 1.81
C ALA A 102 -4.57 4.53 3.20
N ALA A 103 -4.39 5.40 4.19
CA ALA A 103 -4.68 5.07 5.59
C ALA A 103 -5.34 6.25 6.32
N PRO A 104 -6.67 6.40 6.25
CA PRO A 104 -7.34 7.47 6.97
C PRO A 104 -7.11 7.40 8.48
N GLY A 105 -6.65 8.51 9.05
CA GLY A 105 -6.24 8.62 10.46
C GLY A 105 -4.74 8.48 10.73
N ALA A 106 -3.94 8.05 9.74
CA ALA A 106 -2.49 8.18 9.78
C ALA A 106 -2.06 9.59 9.38
N ASN A 107 -0.75 9.85 9.32
CA ASN A 107 -0.21 11.17 8.98
C ASN A 107 1.17 11.06 8.31
N GLN A 108 1.73 12.21 7.94
CA GLN A 108 3.04 12.28 7.29
C GLN A 108 4.17 11.71 8.16
N HIS A 109 4.09 11.85 9.48
CA HIS A 109 5.09 11.30 10.38
C HIS A 109 5.19 9.78 10.24
N TYR A 110 4.05 9.07 10.14
CA TYR A 110 4.04 7.62 9.95
C TYR A 110 4.79 7.18 8.67
N ILE A 111 4.56 7.84 7.53
CA ILE A 111 5.22 7.46 6.27
C ILE A 111 6.70 7.85 6.24
N ASN A 112 7.11 8.86 7.01
CA ASN A 112 8.51 9.21 7.17
C ASN A 112 9.23 8.16 8.03
N GLU A 113 8.64 7.73 9.16
CA GLU A 113 9.18 6.63 9.97
C GLU A 113 9.26 5.33 9.18
N LEU A 114 8.32 5.10 8.27
CA LEU A 114 8.34 3.94 7.37
C LEU A 114 9.52 4.02 6.40
N LEU A 115 9.76 5.18 5.79
CA LEU A 115 10.91 5.41 4.91
C LEU A 115 12.23 5.19 5.69
N ASP A 116 12.34 5.72 6.90
CA ASP A 116 13.51 5.53 7.75
C ASP A 116 13.77 4.03 8.04
N ALA A 117 12.71 3.26 8.30
CA ALA A 117 12.80 1.83 8.57
C ALA A 117 13.11 0.98 7.32
N LEU A 118 12.62 1.39 6.14
CA LEU A 118 12.89 0.73 4.86
C LEU A 118 14.29 1.03 4.33
N GLY A 119 14.81 2.23 4.57
CA GLY A 119 16.12 2.67 4.14
C GLY A 119 16.14 3.44 2.82
N SER A 120 17.31 3.99 2.50
CA SER A 120 17.51 4.97 1.41
C SER A 120 17.20 4.44 0.01
N GLU A 121 17.17 3.12 -0.20
CA GLU A 121 16.78 2.57 -1.49
C GLU A 121 15.33 2.95 -1.85
N PHE A 122 14.46 3.17 -0.87
CA PHE A 122 13.06 3.57 -1.04
C PHE A 122 12.85 5.10 -1.09
N GLU A 123 13.92 5.88 -1.08
CA GLU A 123 13.85 7.35 -1.11
C GLU A 123 13.02 7.82 -2.31
N SER A 124 12.13 8.79 -2.06
CA SER A 124 11.17 9.32 -3.03
C SER A 124 10.12 8.34 -3.58
N ARG A 125 10.05 7.08 -3.10
CA ARG A 125 9.12 6.04 -3.57
C ARG A 125 7.99 5.71 -2.60
N VAL A 126 7.99 6.29 -1.39
CA VAL A 126 6.94 6.08 -0.38
C VAL A 126 5.98 7.26 -0.35
N HIS A 127 4.68 6.97 -0.46
CA HIS A 127 3.62 7.98 -0.54
C HIS A 127 2.45 7.65 0.38
N GLY A 128 1.82 8.67 0.95
CA GLY A 128 0.67 8.55 1.86
C GLY A 128 -0.54 9.38 1.44
N LEU A 129 -1.73 8.88 1.77
CA LEU A 129 -3.02 9.56 1.65
C LEU A 129 -3.84 9.34 2.94
N PHE A 130 -4.20 10.43 3.62
CA PHE A 130 -4.64 10.37 5.03
C PHE A 130 -6.07 10.87 5.30
N ASP A 131 -6.69 11.57 4.35
CA ASP A 131 -8.00 12.24 4.57
C ASP A 131 -9.15 11.60 3.79
N VAL A 132 -8.86 10.56 3.00
CA VAL A 132 -9.84 9.93 2.10
C VAL A 132 -10.30 8.60 2.70
N ALA A 133 -11.61 8.33 2.61
CA ALA A 133 -12.19 7.07 3.07
C ALA A 133 -11.51 5.87 2.38
N TYR A 134 -11.21 4.82 3.15
CA TYR A 134 -10.47 3.63 2.68
C TYR A 134 -11.12 2.93 1.46
N SER A 135 -12.44 3.04 1.33
CA SER A 135 -13.22 2.48 0.23
C SER A 135 -13.06 3.24 -1.09
N GLN A 136 -12.30 4.34 -1.10
CA GLN A 136 -11.96 5.11 -2.28
C GLN A 136 -10.45 4.97 -2.53
N ILE A 137 -10.06 3.92 -3.27
CA ILE A 137 -8.68 3.87 -3.81
C ILE A 137 -8.55 4.98 -4.83
N VAL A 138 -7.71 5.97 -4.50
CA VAL A 138 -7.33 7.05 -5.41
C VAL A 138 -6.10 6.60 -6.19
N PRO A 139 -6.12 6.62 -7.54
CA PRO A 139 -4.94 6.28 -8.32
C PRO A 139 -3.77 7.25 -8.03
N PRO A 140 -2.50 6.82 -8.16
CA PRO A 140 -1.35 7.70 -8.08
C PRO A 140 -1.41 8.76 -9.17
N GLY A 141 -0.86 9.93 -8.88
CA GLY A 141 -0.89 11.07 -9.81
C GLY A 141 -2.25 11.77 -9.91
N ARG A 142 -3.27 11.36 -9.14
CA ARG A 142 -4.50 12.13 -8.91
C ARG A 142 -4.63 12.45 -7.42
N ASN A 143 -4.80 13.74 -7.09
CA ASN A 143 -4.90 14.30 -5.73
C ASN A 143 -3.69 14.03 -4.79
N ASN A 144 -3.42 15.01 -3.91
CA ASN A 144 -2.85 15.03 -2.55
C ASN A 144 -2.01 13.87 -1.96
N TRP A 145 -1.41 12.97 -2.76
CA TRP A 145 -0.43 12.01 -2.26
C TRP A 145 0.77 12.75 -1.69
N VAL A 146 0.99 12.62 -0.38
CA VAL A 146 2.13 13.20 0.31
C VAL A 146 3.29 12.25 0.19
N ARG A 147 4.42 12.71 -0.32
CA ARG A 147 5.65 11.92 -0.38
C ARG A 147 6.32 11.92 0.99
N ALA A 148 6.85 10.78 1.41
CA ALA A 148 7.74 10.72 2.56
C ALA A 148 8.97 11.60 2.31
N ALA A 149 9.46 12.24 3.37
CA ALA A 149 10.55 13.20 3.33
C ALA A 149 11.61 12.87 4.37
#